data_AF-A0A0F8WXI1-F1
#
_entry.id   AF-A0A0F8WXI1-F1
#
_cell.length_a   1.000
_cell.length_b   1.000
_cell.length_c   1.000
_cell.angle_alpha   90.00
_cell.angle_beta   90.00
_cell.angle_gamma   90.00
#
_symmetry.space_group_name_H-M   'P 1'
#
loop_
_entity.id
_entity.type
_entity.pdbx_description
1 polymer ?
#
loop_
_entity_poly.entity_id
_entity_poly.type
_entity_poly.pdbx_seq_one_letter_code
_entity_poly.pdbx_strand_id
1 'polypeptide(L)'
;MVHGLCDTDFYKLTMMQVVLHHYASAWVRYAFKWRNWGEMHLNCSLEDFRSQIDEKMDELCELRFQEDEIKYLADIPFFKPDFIEYLRLFQLNRSYIRTYIENGELKINIEGPWLNTISFEVPVLAIIGELYTELNGIDQDNWEKEGRKRLQDKVNYLEEVIQPDQIFKFADFGTRRRTSYSWQEEVLKYVVSRCPDKLVGTSNTHFAKKLDIRPIGTMAHEFFQAHQQLGPRLVDSQKVALQSWAD
;
A
#
# COMPACT_ATOMS: atom_id res chain seq x y z
N MET A 1 -7.00 -9.46 2.15
CA MET A 1 -8.02 -8.92 1.26
C MET A 1 -8.03 -7.41 1.33
N VAL A 2 -8.39 -6.78 0.21
CA VAL A 2 -8.40 -5.33 0.02
C VAL A 2 -9.85 -4.86 0.03
N HIS A 3 -10.16 -3.87 0.86
CA HIS A 3 -11.56 -3.49 1.15
C HIS A 3 -12.06 -2.25 0.37
N GLY A 4 -11.19 -1.61 -0.41
CA GLY A 4 -11.51 -0.42 -1.18
C GLY A 4 -10.25 0.14 -1.86
N LEU A 5 -10.41 1.10 -2.76
CA LEU A 5 -9.26 1.74 -3.41
C LEU A 5 -8.49 2.67 -2.47
N CYS A 6 -9.09 3.07 -1.34
CA CYS A 6 -8.39 3.74 -0.24
C CYS A 6 -7.59 2.80 0.67
N ASP A 7 -7.75 1.48 0.57
CA ASP A 7 -6.94 0.51 1.32
C ASP A 7 -5.55 0.35 0.69
N THR A 8 -4.82 1.46 0.70
CA THR A 8 -3.52 1.70 0.07
C THR A 8 -2.74 2.74 0.87
N ASP A 9 -1.42 2.80 0.63
CA ASP A 9 -0.57 3.81 1.24
C ASP A 9 -0.83 5.20 0.63
N PHE A 10 -0.97 6.23 1.47
CA PHE A 10 -1.37 7.59 1.10
C PHE A 10 -0.46 8.21 0.03
N TYR A 11 0.84 7.88 0.05
CA TYR A 11 1.79 8.38 -0.94
C TYR A 11 1.43 7.97 -2.38
N LYS A 12 0.63 6.90 -2.56
CA LYS A 12 0.14 6.49 -3.87
C LYS A 12 -0.84 7.50 -4.44
N LEU A 13 -1.74 8.03 -3.62
CA LEU A 13 -2.72 9.03 -4.04
C LEU A 13 -2.04 10.38 -4.31
N THR A 14 -1.11 10.80 -3.43
CA THR A 14 -0.37 12.05 -3.63
C THR A 14 0.52 11.99 -4.88
N MET A 15 1.24 10.90 -5.12
CA MET A 15 1.99 10.73 -6.38
C MET A 15 1.06 10.63 -7.59
N MET A 16 -0.08 9.92 -7.49
CA MET A 16 -1.02 9.78 -8.60
C MET A 16 -1.56 11.13 -9.07
N GLN A 17 -1.83 12.07 -8.16
CA GLN A 17 -2.18 13.45 -8.54
C GLN A 17 -1.08 14.12 -9.36
N VAL A 18 0.18 14.04 -8.91
CA VAL A 18 1.31 14.62 -9.66
C VAL A 18 1.46 13.96 -11.02
N VAL A 19 1.27 12.63 -11.10
CA VAL A 19 1.28 11.90 -12.37
C VAL A 19 0.16 12.37 -13.29
N LEU A 20 -1.06 12.58 -12.78
CA LEU A 20 -2.17 13.12 -13.57
C LEU A 20 -1.82 14.48 -14.17
N HIS A 21 -1.26 15.39 -13.36
CA HIS A 21 -1.03 16.78 -13.78
C HIS A 21 0.21 16.96 -14.68
N HIS A 22 1.25 16.15 -14.49
CA HIS A 22 2.53 16.36 -15.19
C HIS A 22 2.90 15.23 -16.16
N TYR A 23 2.41 14.02 -15.95
CA TYR A 23 2.92 12.80 -16.60
C TYR A 23 1.83 11.83 -17.04
N ALA A 24 0.65 12.33 -17.42
CA ALA A 24 -0.52 11.51 -17.76
C ALA A 24 -0.26 10.52 -18.92
N SER A 25 0.66 10.84 -19.83
CA SER A 25 1.05 10.00 -20.96
C SER A 25 2.22 9.04 -20.68
N ALA A 26 2.80 9.09 -19.48
CA ALA A 26 3.94 8.24 -19.13
C ALA A 26 3.52 6.76 -19.11
N TRP A 27 4.40 5.89 -19.61
CA TRP A 27 4.23 4.44 -19.58
C TRP A 27 5.28 3.82 -18.67
N VAL A 28 4.88 2.84 -17.87
CA VAL A 28 5.76 2.18 -16.89
C VAL A 28 5.54 0.69 -16.87
N ARG A 29 6.52 -0.01 -16.30
CA ARG A 29 6.43 -1.44 -15.98
C ARG A 29 6.92 -1.69 -14.57
N TYR A 30 6.14 -2.43 -13.80
CA TYR A 30 6.50 -2.98 -12.50
C TYR A 30 6.65 -4.49 -12.61
N ALA A 31 7.58 -5.06 -11.85
CA ALA A 31 7.77 -6.50 -11.73
C ALA A 31 7.78 -6.89 -10.26
N PHE A 32 6.93 -7.85 -9.90
CA PHE A 32 6.94 -8.44 -8.57
C PHE A 32 8.21 -9.27 -8.36
N LYS A 33 8.78 -9.17 -7.17
CA LYS A 33 9.91 -9.98 -6.75
C LYS A 33 9.71 -10.48 -5.34
N TRP A 34 9.55 -11.79 -5.21
CA TRP A 34 9.71 -12.50 -3.95
C TRP A 34 11.20 -12.73 -3.69
N ARG A 35 11.74 -12.14 -2.62
CA ARG A 35 13.21 -12.13 -2.40
C ARG A 35 13.75 -13.46 -1.87
N ASN A 36 12.96 -14.15 -1.03
CA ASN A 36 13.34 -15.40 -0.39
C ASN A 36 12.48 -16.57 -0.92
N TRP A 37 12.42 -16.75 -2.23
CA TRP A 37 11.53 -17.76 -2.85
C TRP A 37 11.80 -19.18 -2.34
N GLY A 38 13.08 -19.53 -2.13
CA GLY A 38 13.48 -20.85 -1.64
C GLY A 38 13.06 -21.17 -0.19
N GLU A 39 12.60 -20.19 0.59
CA GLU A 39 12.08 -20.37 1.95
C GLU A 39 10.55 -20.44 1.98
N MET A 40 9.89 -20.22 0.84
CA MET A 40 8.43 -20.21 0.74
C MET A 40 7.86 -21.60 0.99
N HIS A 41 6.81 -21.67 1.79
CA HIS A 41 6.01 -22.88 1.97
C HIS A 41 4.53 -22.60 1.70
N LEU A 42 3.89 -23.46 0.91
CA LEU A 42 2.46 -23.42 0.61
C LEU A 42 1.87 -24.80 0.87
N ASN A 43 0.65 -24.85 1.39
CA ASN A 43 -0.15 -26.05 1.57
C ASN A 43 -0.98 -26.40 0.31
N CYS A 44 -0.82 -25.62 -0.76
CA CYS A 44 -1.43 -25.82 -2.07
C CYS A 44 -0.36 -25.83 -3.17
N SER A 45 -0.75 -26.19 -4.41
CA SER A 45 0.16 -26.04 -5.55
C SER A 45 0.44 -24.57 -5.86
N LEU A 46 1.55 -24.29 -6.57
CA LEU A 46 1.88 -22.94 -7.00
C LEU A 46 0.85 -22.41 -8.02
N GLU A 47 0.32 -23.30 -8.86
CA GLU A 47 -0.75 -23.01 -9.81
C GLU A 47 -2.05 -22.62 -9.10
N ASP A 48 -2.45 -23.32 -8.03
CA ASP A 48 -3.64 -22.97 -7.24
C ASP A 48 -3.46 -21.62 -6.54
N PHE A 49 -2.27 -21.36 -5.98
CA PHE A 49 -1.94 -20.07 -5.38
C PHE A 49 -2.03 -18.94 -6.40
N ARG A 50 -1.47 -19.14 -7.60
CA ARG A 50 -1.58 -18.17 -8.72
C ARG A 50 -3.03 -17.95 -9.13
N SER A 51 -3.84 -19.00 -9.21
CA SER A 51 -5.27 -18.88 -9.57
C SER A 51 -6.03 -18.03 -8.56
N GLN A 52 -5.81 -18.24 -7.26
CA GLN A 52 -6.41 -17.42 -6.21
C GLN A 52 -5.95 -15.96 -6.27
N ILE A 53 -4.67 -15.72 -6.59
CA ILE A 53 -4.17 -14.36 -6.84
C ILE A 53 -4.91 -13.73 -8.03
N ASP A 54 -5.07 -14.44 -9.15
CA ASP A 54 -5.79 -13.94 -10.33
C ASP A 54 -7.24 -13.57 -10.00
N GLU A 55 -7.95 -14.40 -9.22
CA GLU A 55 -9.31 -14.10 -8.74
C GLU A 55 -9.34 -12.81 -7.91
N LYS A 56 -8.36 -12.62 -7.01
CA LYS A 56 -8.24 -11.38 -6.23
C LYS A 56 -7.81 -10.18 -7.07
N MET A 57 -7.09 -10.38 -8.17
CA MET A 57 -6.81 -9.30 -9.12
C MET A 57 -8.07 -8.91 -9.89
N ASP A 58 -8.94 -9.85 -10.23
CA ASP A 58 -10.24 -9.57 -10.85
C ASP A 58 -11.11 -8.76 -9.90
N GLU A 59 -11.27 -9.21 -8.64
CA GLU A 59 -12.00 -8.47 -7.59
C GLU A 59 -11.44 -7.06 -7.38
N LEU A 60 -10.11 -6.91 -7.31
CA LEU A 60 -9.43 -5.61 -7.18
C LEU A 60 -9.76 -4.68 -8.35
N CYS A 61 -9.82 -5.21 -9.57
CA CYS A 61 -10.12 -4.42 -10.77
C CYS A 61 -11.59 -3.99 -10.84
N GLU A 62 -12.50 -4.66 -10.15
CA GLU A 62 -13.91 -4.24 -10.06
C GLU A 62 -14.17 -3.11 -9.05
N LEU A 63 -13.23 -2.84 -8.15
CA LEU A 63 -13.39 -1.79 -7.14
C LEU A 63 -13.55 -0.39 -7.76
N ARG A 64 -14.27 0.47 -7.03
CA ARG A 64 -14.40 1.92 -7.26
C ARG A 64 -14.25 2.65 -5.95
N PHE A 65 -13.78 3.89 -6.03
CA PHE A 65 -13.89 4.82 -4.92
C PHE A 65 -15.38 5.05 -4.60
N GLN A 66 -15.72 4.92 -3.32
CA GLN A 66 -17.06 5.18 -2.80
C GLN A 66 -17.25 6.68 -2.55
N GLU A 67 -18.51 7.14 -2.51
CA GLU A 67 -18.81 8.57 -2.34
C GLU A 67 -18.24 9.15 -1.03
N ASP A 68 -18.24 8.38 0.05
CA ASP A 68 -17.69 8.78 1.34
C ASP A 68 -16.14 8.79 1.35
N GLU A 69 -15.50 7.90 0.59
CA GLU A 69 -14.05 7.96 0.34
C GLU A 69 -13.67 9.21 -0.46
N ILE A 70 -14.44 9.53 -1.52
CA ILE A 70 -14.22 10.72 -2.33
C ILE A 70 -14.37 12.00 -1.51
N LYS A 71 -15.41 12.11 -0.67
CA LYS A 71 -15.60 13.26 0.23
C LYS A 71 -14.43 13.41 1.20
N TYR A 72 -14.00 12.31 1.83
CA TYR A 72 -12.85 12.32 2.73
C TYR A 72 -11.58 12.81 2.03
N LEU A 73 -11.32 12.37 0.79
CA LEU A 73 -10.17 12.85 0.02
C LEU A 73 -10.31 14.31 -0.41
N ALA A 74 -11.52 14.77 -0.75
CA ALA A 74 -11.80 16.15 -1.12
C ALA A 74 -11.58 17.15 0.03
N ASP A 75 -11.75 16.70 1.29
CA ASP A 75 -11.50 17.52 2.48
C ASP A 75 -9.99 17.74 2.74
N ILE A 76 -9.11 17.01 2.05
CA ILE A 76 -7.65 17.16 2.19
C ILE A 76 -7.18 18.35 1.32
N PRO A 77 -6.62 19.44 1.90
CA PRO A 77 -6.48 20.73 1.21
C PRO A 77 -5.64 20.75 -0.07
N PHE A 78 -4.70 19.81 -0.24
CA PHE A 78 -3.79 19.78 -1.39
C PHE A 78 -4.26 18.83 -2.51
N PHE A 79 -5.36 18.07 -2.33
CA PHE A 79 -5.96 17.37 -3.46
C PHE A 79 -6.80 18.34 -4.29
N LYS A 80 -6.46 18.48 -5.56
CA LYS A 80 -7.11 19.42 -6.47
C LYS A 80 -8.47 18.85 -6.92
N PRO A 81 -9.49 19.71 -7.13
CA PRO A 81 -10.84 19.25 -7.49
C PRO A 81 -10.89 18.36 -8.74
N ASP A 82 -10.04 18.62 -9.74
CA ASP A 82 -9.97 17.81 -10.96
C ASP A 82 -9.40 16.40 -10.70
N PHE A 83 -8.45 16.27 -9.78
CA PHE A 83 -7.98 14.95 -9.33
C PHE A 83 -9.08 14.20 -8.59
N ILE A 84 -9.84 14.87 -7.72
CA ILE A 84 -10.98 14.28 -7.01
C ILE A 84 -12.04 13.76 -8.01
N GLU A 85 -12.39 14.55 -9.03
CA GLU A 85 -13.31 14.11 -10.09
C GLU A 85 -12.75 12.96 -10.92
N TYR A 86 -11.44 12.96 -11.19
CA TYR A 86 -10.77 11.82 -11.83
C TYR A 86 -10.91 10.54 -10.99
N LEU A 87 -10.74 10.59 -9.66
CA LEU A 87 -10.90 9.42 -8.80
C LEU A 87 -12.32 8.82 -8.85
N ARG A 88 -13.36 9.63 -9.09
CA ARG A 88 -14.75 9.12 -9.26
C ARG A 88 -14.88 8.19 -10.47
N LEU A 89 -14.08 8.43 -11.52
CA LEU A 89 -14.08 7.66 -12.76
C LEU A 89 -13.02 6.53 -12.75
N PHE A 90 -12.11 6.57 -11.78
CA PHE A 90 -10.97 5.67 -11.75
C PHE A 90 -11.39 4.22 -11.49
N GLN A 91 -10.84 3.33 -12.32
CA GLN A 91 -10.88 1.89 -12.16
C GLN A 91 -9.53 1.31 -12.58
N LEU A 92 -9.06 0.30 -11.84
CA LEU A 92 -7.91 -0.49 -12.25
C LEU A 92 -8.28 -1.37 -13.46
N ASN A 93 -7.42 -1.39 -14.47
CA ASN A 93 -7.68 -2.19 -15.66
C ASN A 93 -6.93 -3.53 -15.58
N ARG A 94 -7.71 -4.62 -15.58
CA ARG A 94 -7.20 -6.00 -15.49
C ARG A 94 -6.23 -6.36 -16.61
N SER A 95 -6.32 -5.72 -17.78
CA SER A 95 -5.39 -5.96 -18.90
C SER A 95 -3.96 -5.50 -18.62
N TYR A 96 -3.75 -4.63 -17.62
CA TYR A 96 -2.41 -4.12 -17.28
C TYR A 96 -1.66 -5.00 -16.30
N ILE A 97 -2.28 -6.02 -15.69
CA ILE A 97 -1.62 -6.91 -14.75
C ILE A 97 -1.67 -8.35 -15.26
N ARG A 98 -0.53 -9.05 -15.20
CA ARG A 98 -0.41 -10.45 -15.63
C ARG A 98 0.37 -11.25 -14.61
N THR A 99 -0.22 -12.37 -14.18
CA THR A 99 0.46 -13.39 -13.38
C THR A 99 0.89 -14.56 -14.29
N TYR A 100 2.01 -15.20 -13.97
CA TYR A 100 2.47 -16.42 -14.64
C TYR A 100 3.51 -17.13 -13.76
N ILE A 101 3.79 -18.39 -14.06
CA ILE A 101 4.89 -19.15 -13.43
C ILE A 101 6.02 -19.26 -14.44
N GLU A 102 7.23 -18.94 -14.00
CA GLU A 102 8.44 -19.06 -14.80
C GLU A 102 9.55 -19.61 -13.92
N ASN A 103 10.19 -20.70 -14.36
CA ASN A 103 11.24 -21.40 -13.62
C ASN A 103 10.83 -21.82 -12.18
N GLY A 104 9.57 -22.21 -12.00
CA GLY A 104 9.03 -22.58 -10.69
C GLY A 104 8.81 -21.40 -9.74
N GLU A 105 8.85 -20.17 -10.24
CA GLU A 105 8.57 -18.96 -9.48
C GLU A 105 7.32 -18.24 -9.96
N LEU A 106 6.54 -17.70 -9.02
CA LEU A 106 5.45 -16.77 -9.34
C LEU A 106 6.03 -15.45 -9.85
N LYS A 107 5.60 -15.03 -11.04
CA LYS A 107 5.89 -13.72 -11.62
C LYS A 107 4.59 -12.93 -11.75
N ILE A 108 4.69 -11.63 -11.50
CA ILE A 108 3.60 -10.68 -11.73
C ILE A 108 4.21 -9.45 -12.40
N ASN A 109 3.73 -9.13 -13.60
CA ASN A 109 4.09 -7.90 -14.30
C ASN A 109 2.88 -6.99 -14.34
N ILE A 110 3.12 -5.70 -14.10
CA ILE A 110 2.14 -4.64 -14.32
C ILE A 110 2.73 -3.71 -15.36
N GLU A 111 2.01 -3.46 -16.46
CA GLU A 111 2.50 -2.64 -17.57
C GLU A 111 1.36 -1.84 -18.19
N GLY A 112 1.54 -0.53 -18.32
CA GLY A 112 0.48 0.38 -18.73
C GLY A 112 0.83 1.85 -18.52
N PRO A 113 -0.14 2.77 -18.75
CA PRO A 113 -0.01 4.17 -18.35
C PRO A 113 0.28 4.25 -16.85
N TRP A 114 1.24 5.10 -16.45
CA TRP A 114 1.64 5.25 -15.05
C TRP A 114 0.45 5.63 -14.17
N LEU A 115 -0.37 6.57 -14.66
CA LEU A 115 -1.59 7.03 -14.01
C LEU A 115 -2.57 5.88 -13.69
N ASN A 116 -2.65 4.86 -14.56
CA ASN A 116 -3.56 3.73 -14.39
C ASN A 116 -2.93 2.52 -13.68
N THR A 117 -1.61 2.52 -13.48
CA THR A 117 -0.88 1.36 -12.93
C THR A 117 -0.25 1.62 -11.57
N ILE A 118 -0.04 2.88 -11.19
CA ILE A 118 0.57 3.29 -9.91
C ILE A 118 -0.14 2.70 -8.68
N SER A 119 -1.46 2.57 -8.75
CA SER A 119 -2.33 2.10 -7.65
C SER A 119 -2.36 0.58 -7.48
N PHE A 120 -1.70 -0.21 -8.35
CA PHE A 120 -1.61 -1.67 -8.15
C PHE A 120 -0.64 -2.07 -7.04
N GLU A 121 0.47 -1.36 -6.82
CA GLU A 121 1.59 -1.86 -5.99
C GLU A 121 1.14 -2.34 -4.60
N VAL A 122 0.47 -1.48 -3.83
CA VAL A 122 0.19 -1.76 -2.41
C VAL A 122 -0.93 -2.82 -2.28
N PRO A 123 -2.08 -2.70 -2.97
CA PRO A 123 -3.11 -3.74 -2.94
C PRO A 123 -2.62 -5.12 -3.38
N VAL A 124 -1.82 -5.19 -4.46
CA VAL A 124 -1.28 -6.47 -4.96
C VAL A 124 -0.39 -7.13 -3.90
N LEU A 125 0.51 -6.36 -3.26
CA LEU A 125 1.38 -6.89 -2.21
C LEU A 125 0.59 -7.33 -0.96
N ALA A 126 -0.44 -6.57 -0.56
CA ALA A 126 -1.31 -6.92 0.55
C ALA A 126 -2.11 -8.20 0.27
N ILE A 127 -2.63 -8.38 -0.95
CA ILE A 127 -3.33 -9.60 -1.38
C ILE A 127 -2.39 -10.82 -1.29
N ILE A 128 -1.20 -10.73 -1.87
CA ILE A 128 -0.23 -11.84 -1.85
C ILE A 128 0.18 -12.19 -0.43
N GLY A 129 0.45 -11.18 0.41
CA GLY A 129 0.86 -11.39 1.81
C GLY A 129 -0.22 -12.08 2.65
N GLU A 130 -1.49 -11.70 2.44
CA GLU A 130 -2.60 -12.29 3.18
C GLU A 130 -2.94 -13.70 2.68
N LEU A 131 -3.01 -13.92 1.35
CA LEU A 131 -3.17 -15.26 0.79
C LEU A 131 -2.04 -16.20 1.22
N TYR A 132 -0.80 -15.72 1.26
CA TYR A 132 0.32 -16.51 1.77
C TYR A 132 0.14 -16.86 3.25
N THR A 133 -0.36 -15.93 4.07
CA THR A 133 -0.65 -16.21 5.48
C THR A 133 -1.71 -17.30 5.63
N GLU A 134 -2.74 -17.30 4.80
CA GLU A 134 -3.81 -18.31 4.80
C GLU A 134 -3.33 -19.68 4.32
N LEU A 135 -2.38 -19.70 3.37
CA LEU A 135 -1.98 -20.91 2.65
C LEU A 135 -0.59 -21.44 3.05
N ASN A 136 0.12 -20.81 3.99
CA ASN A 136 1.45 -21.28 4.42
C ASN A 136 1.39 -22.40 5.47
N GLY A 137 0.19 -22.82 5.89
CA GLY A 137 0.01 -23.90 6.88
C GLY A 137 0.33 -23.53 8.33
N ILE A 138 0.55 -22.25 8.64
CA ILE A 138 0.63 -21.77 10.02
C ILE A 138 -0.78 -21.77 10.63
N ASP A 139 -0.90 -22.35 11.84
CA ASP A 139 -2.14 -22.31 12.61
C ASP A 139 -2.54 -20.88 12.96
N GLN A 140 -3.72 -20.46 12.48
CA GLN A 140 -4.24 -19.10 12.61
C GLN A 140 -4.37 -18.65 14.07
N ASP A 141 -4.96 -19.49 14.91
CA ASP A 141 -5.22 -19.16 16.32
C ASP A 141 -3.91 -18.97 17.10
N ASN A 142 -2.89 -19.74 16.73
CA ASN A 142 -1.59 -19.68 17.37
C ASN A 142 -0.82 -18.40 17.02
N TRP A 143 -0.80 -17.99 15.74
CA TRP A 143 -0.05 -16.78 15.37
C TRP A 143 -0.74 -15.51 15.86
N GLU A 144 -2.08 -15.43 15.86
CA GLU A 144 -2.78 -14.23 16.35
C GLU A 144 -2.54 -14.02 17.85
N LYS A 145 -2.64 -15.10 18.64
CA LYS A 145 -2.39 -15.05 20.08
C LYS A 145 -0.97 -14.56 20.39
N GLU A 146 0.02 -15.10 19.68
CA GLU A 146 1.41 -14.65 19.82
C GLU A 146 1.60 -13.22 19.31
N GLY A 147 0.92 -12.84 18.22
CA GLY A 147 0.90 -11.48 17.69
C GLY A 147 0.39 -10.47 18.72
N ARG A 148 -0.74 -10.77 19.38
CA ARG A 148 -1.33 -9.94 20.45
C ARG A 148 -0.38 -9.79 21.62
N LYS A 149 0.21 -10.90 22.08
CA LYS A 149 1.21 -10.88 23.14
C LYS A 149 2.40 -9.98 22.78
N ARG A 150 2.98 -10.14 21.59
CA ARG A 150 4.09 -9.31 21.12
C ARG A 150 3.72 -7.84 20.97
N LEU A 151 2.51 -7.53 20.52
CA LEU A 151 2.02 -6.16 20.42
C LEU A 151 1.94 -5.52 21.81
N GLN A 152 1.34 -6.22 22.77
CA GLN A 152 1.25 -5.77 24.17
C GLN A 152 2.64 -5.58 24.77
N ASP A 153 3.52 -6.58 24.66
CA ASP A 153 4.89 -6.53 25.18
C ASP A 153 5.66 -5.31 24.62
N LYS A 154 5.54 -5.03 23.32
CA LYS A 154 6.19 -3.85 22.69
C LYS A 154 5.63 -2.53 23.16
N VAL A 155 4.30 -2.42 23.32
CA VAL A 155 3.66 -1.19 23.81
C VAL A 155 4.02 -0.94 25.27
N ASN A 156 4.00 -1.98 26.11
CA ASN A 156 4.44 -1.88 27.50
C ASN A 156 5.90 -1.45 27.59
N TYR A 157 6.77 -2.04 26.77
CA TYR A 157 8.17 -1.63 26.69
C TYR A 157 8.32 -0.14 26.33
N LEU A 158 7.55 0.36 25.36
CA LEU A 158 7.56 1.79 25.01
C LEU A 158 7.10 2.67 26.19
N GLU A 159 6.08 2.26 26.93
CA GLU A 159 5.61 2.97 28.13
C GLU A 159 6.66 2.97 29.25
N GLU A 160 7.45 1.89 29.39
CA GLU A 160 8.51 1.76 30.41
C GLU A 160 9.76 2.57 30.10
N VAL A 161 10.21 2.60 28.83
CA VAL A 161 11.51 3.19 28.47
C VAL A 161 11.46 4.66 28.10
N ILE A 162 10.30 5.17 27.66
CA ILE A 162 10.17 6.56 27.24
C ILE A 162 9.94 7.44 28.48
N GLN A 163 10.93 8.27 28.80
CA GLN A 163 10.84 9.20 29.92
C GLN A 163 9.85 10.35 29.61
N PRO A 164 9.25 10.99 30.62
CA PRO A 164 8.22 12.03 30.41
C PRO A 164 8.66 13.23 29.57
N ASP A 165 9.96 13.55 29.55
CA ASP A 165 10.56 14.65 28.80
C ASP A 165 11.04 14.25 27.39
N GLN A 166 10.99 12.96 27.05
CA GLN A 166 11.42 12.44 25.76
C GLN A 166 10.29 12.45 24.74
N ILE A 167 10.54 13.11 23.61
CA ILE A 167 9.61 13.12 22.48
C ILE A 167 9.90 11.88 21.62
N PHE A 168 8.96 10.93 21.63
CA PHE A 168 8.97 9.79 20.73
C PHE A 168 7.68 9.76 19.90
N LYS A 169 7.84 9.60 18.58
CA LYS A 169 6.74 9.58 17.61
C LYS A 169 6.98 8.46 16.60
N PHE A 170 5.92 7.76 16.23
CA PHE A 170 5.97 6.73 15.18
C PHE A 170 4.71 6.75 14.32
N ALA A 171 4.80 6.17 13.13
CA ALA A 171 3.69 6.00 12.19
C ALA A 171 3.56 4.53 11.80
N ASP A 172 2.35 4.12 11.42
CA ASP A 172 2.12 2.81 10.81
C ASP A 172 2.33 2.88 9.29
N PHE A 173 3.33 2.14 8.77
CA PHE A 173 3.57 1.90 7.33
C PHE A 173 3.47 0.40 6.99
N GLY A 174 2.55 -0.32 7.64
CA GLY A 174 2.44 -1.78 7.59
C GLY A 174 1.70 -2.37 6.38
N THR A 175 0.95 -1.57 5.61
CA THR A 175 -0.07 -2.06 4.65
C THR A 175 0.43 -3.14 3.71
N ARG A 176 1.52 -2.88 2.97
CA ARG A 176 2.01 -3.74 1.88
C ARG A 176 2.45 -5.15 2.29
N ARG A 177 2.66 -5.39 3.59
CA ARG A 177 3.14 -6.67 4.14
C ARG A 177 2.39 -7.03 5.43
N ARG A 178 1.18 -6.51 5.60
CA ARG A 178 0.33 -6.90 6.73
C ARG A 178 0.03 -8.39 6.64
N THR A 179 -0.10 -9.03 7.79
CA THR A 179 -0.53 -10.44 7.89
C THR A 179 -1.95 -10.59 7.35
N SER A 180 -2.85 -9.71 7.79
CA SER A 180 -4.19 -9.57 7.24
C SER A 180 -4.70 -8.13 7.41
N TYR A 181 -5.77 -7.78 6.70
CA TYR A 181 -6.51 -6.55 6.94
C TYR A 181 -6.98 -6.45 8.41
N SER A 182 -7.58 -7.52 8.94
CA SER A 182 -8.11 -7.55 10.31
C SER A 182 -6.99 -7.35 11.34
N TRP A 183 -5.81 -7.91 11.10
CA TRP A 183 -4.66 -7.75 11.98
C TRP A 183 -4.13 -6.31 11.99
N GLN A 184 -3.99 -5.67 10.81
CA GLN A 184 -3.59 -4.27 10.77
C GLN A 184 -4.62 -3.37 11.48
N GLU A 185 -5.91 -3.65 11.31
CA GLU A 185 -6.97 -2.95 12.03
C GLU A 185 -6.84 -3.10 13.54
N GLU A 186 -6.61 -4.33 14.02
CA GLU A 186 -6.47 -4.63 15.45
C GLU A 186 -5.24 -3.91 16.04
N VAL A 187 -4.10 -3.97 15.37
CA VAL A 187 -2.86 -3.28 15.77
C VAL A 187 -3.10 -1.77 15.88
N LEU A 188 -3.73 -1.16 14.86
CA LEU A 188 -3.99 0.27 14.86
C LEU A 188 -4.96 0.68 15.97
N LYS A 189 -6.08 -0.05 16.16
CA LYS A 189 -7.02 0.20 17.25
C LYS A 189 -6.33 0.12 18.61
N TYR A 190 -5.50 -0.89 18.82
CA TYR A 190 -4.75 -1.05 20.06
C TYR A 190 -3.80 0.12 20.31
N VAL A 191 -3.00 0.49 19.29
CA VAL A 191 -2.05 1.61 19.41
C VAL A 191 -2.74 2.95 19.62
N VAL A 192 -3.82 3.25 18.89
CA VAL A 192 -4.61 4.47 19.08
C VAL A 192 -5.16 4.54 20.50
N SER A 193 -5.60 3.41 21.07
CA SER A 193 -6.13 3.37 22.44
C SER A 193 -5.06 3.51 23.54
N ARG A 194 -3.85 3.00 23.31
CA ARG A 194 -2.79 2.91 24.34
C ARG A 194 -1.76 4.02 24.26
N CYS A 195 -1.45 4.48 23.05
CA CYS A 195 -0.36 5.40 22.78
C CYS A 195 -0.78 6.52 21.78
N PRO A 196 -1.95 7.18 21.96
CA PRO A 196 -2.45 8.17 21.01
C PRO A 196 -1.47 9.32 20.80
N ASP A 197 -0.80 9.77 21.86
CA ASP A 197 0.16 10.86 21.78
C ASP A 197 1.47 10.46 21.07
N LYS A 198 1.75 9.16 20.89
CA LYS A 198 2.98 8.70 20.23
C LYS A 198 2.75 8.36 18.76
N LEU A 199 1.53 7.96 18.37
CA LEU A 199 1.18 7.66 16.99
C LEU A 199 0.89 8.96 16.22
N VAL A 200 1.68 9.25 15.17
CA VAL A 200 1.43 10.44 14.32
C VAL A 200 0.43 10.20 13.20
N GLY A 201 0.11 8.94 12.91
CA GLY A 201 -0.81 8.54 11.86
C GLY A 201 -0.47 7.18 11.23
N THR A 202 -1.15 6.86 10.13
CA THR A 202 -0.93 5.65 9.31
C THR A 202 -0.78 6.03 7.84
N SER A 203 -0.01 5.28 7.06
CA SER A 203 -0.06 5.41 5.60
C SER A 203 -1.35 4.86 5.01
N ASN A 204 -2.03 3.93 5.67
CA ASN A 204 -3.23 3.34 5.10
C ASN A 204 -4.38 4.36 5.09
N THR A 205 -4.77 4.84 3.90
CA THR A 205 -5.75 5.93 3.76
C THR A 205 -7.13 5.52 4.28
N HIS A 206 -7.52 4.26 4.06
CA HIS A 206 -8.75 3.68 4.58
C HIS A 206 -8.76 3.63 6.11
N PHE A 207 -7.68 3.17 6.76
CA PHE A 207 -7.62 3.18 8.21
C PHE A 207 -7.49 4.57 8.81
N ALA A 208 -6.82 5.51 8.13
CA ALA A 208 -6.79 6.91 8.52
C ALA A 208 -8.21 7.47 8.61
N LYS A 209 -9.02 7.29 7.55
CA LYS A 209 -10.45 7.66 7.53
C LYS A 209 -11.26 6.92 8.60
N LYS A 210 -11.10 5.60 8.69
CA LYS A 210 -11.92 4.73 9.56
C LYS A 210 -11.68 4.99 11.05
N LEU A 211 -10.46 5.36 11.44
CA LEU A 211 -10.05 5.57 12.83
C LEU A 211 -9.93 7.06 13.20
N ASP A 212 -10.26 7.97 12.27
CA ASP A 212 -10.10 9.42 12.42
C ASP A 212 -8.69 9.82 12.88
N ILE A 213 -7.68 9.23 12.22
CA ILE A 213 -6.26 9.54 12.44
C ILE A 213 -5.63 10.09 11.17
N ARG A 214 -4.53 10.81 11.33
CA ARG A 214 -3.88 11.48 10.20
C ARG A 214 -3.36 10.47 9.15
N PRO A 215 -3.67 10.65 7.86
CA PRO A 215 -2.98 9.94 6.78
C PRO A 215 -1.56 10.49 6.61
N ILE A 216 -0.56 9.61 6.50
CA ILE A 216 0.85 9.97 6.38
C ILE A 216 1.44 9.36 5.10
N GLY A 217 2.06 10.20 4.27
CA GLY A 217 2.77 9.75 3.08
C GLY A 217 3.36 10.93 2.33
N THR A 218 4.54 10.73 1.75
CA THR A 218 5.25 11.74 0.96
C THR A 218 5.31 11.28 -0.50
N MET A 219 6.52 11.08 -1.02
CA MET A 219 6.82 10.43 -2.30
C MET A 219 7.58 9.12 -2.04
N ALA A 220 7.65 8.26 -3.06
CA ALA A 220 8.43 7.03 -3.04
C ALA A 220 9.52 7.02 -4.14
N HIS A 221 10.40 6.02 -4.09
CA HIS A 221 11.50 5.87 -5.04
C HIS A 221 11.05 5.78 -6.50
N GLU A 222 9.86 5.21 -6.77
CA GLU A 222 9.34 5.10 -8.14
C GLU A 222 9.23 6.46 -8.84
N PHE A 223 8.96 7.52 -8.07
CA PHE A 223 8.83 8.87 -8.60
C PHE A 223 10.16 9.35 -9.15
N PHE A 224 11.25 9.20 -8.38
CA PHE A 224 12.60 9.53 -8.84
C PHE A 224 13.08 8.62 -9.96
N GLN A 225 12.75 7.32 -9.91
CA GLN A 225 13.11 6.35 -10.94
C GLN A 225 12.46 6.69 -12.28
N ALA A 226 11.18 7.06 -12.28
CA ALA A 226 10.48 7.47 -13.49
C ALA A 226 11.16 8.70 -14.13
N HIS A 227 11.54 9.70 -13.33
CA HIS A 227 12.21 10.92 -13.81
C HIS A 227 13.56 10.68 -14.50
N GLN A 228 14.16 9.50 -14.35
CA GLN A 228 15.36 9.12 -15.10
C GLN A 228 15.07 8.95 -16.60
N GLN A 229 13.80 8.77 -16.99
CA GLN A 229 13.35 8.52 -18.37
C GLN A 229 12.23 9.46 -18.85
N LEU A 230 11.70 10.35 -18.00
CA LEU A 230 10.60 11.29 -18.35
C LEU A 230 11.06 12.56 -19.10
N GLY A 231 12.27 12.55 -19.67
CA GLY A 231 12.78 13.64 -20.51
C GLY A 231 13.98 14.44 -20.00
N PRO A 232 14.20 14.71 -18.69
CA PRO A 232 15.37 15.47 -18.29
C PRO A 232 16.66 14.67 -18.52
N ARG A 233 17.80 15.35 -18.55
CA ARG A 233 19.09 14.65 -18.53
C ARG A 233 19.18 13.83 -17.24
N LEU A 234 19.80 12.65 -17.30
CA LEU A 234 19.89 11.76 -16.15
C LEU A 234 20.48 12.47 -14.90
N VAL A 235 21.48 13.33 -15.09
CA VAL A 235 22.09 14.13 -14.01
C VAL A 235 21.11 15.11 -13.34
N ASP A 236 20.08 15.57 -14.06
CA ASP A 236 19.08 16.52 -13.57
C ASP A 236 17.81 15.82 -13.05
N SER A 237 17.66 14.51 -13.29
CA SER A 237 16.43 13.74 -13.01
C SER A 237 15.90 13.92 -11.58
N GLN A 238 16.78 13.83 -10.57
CA GLN A 238 16.39 14.01 -9.17
C GLN A 238 15.95 15.45 -8.86
N LYS A 239 16.61 16.45 -9.45
CA LYS A 239 16.25 17.86 -9.25
C LYS A 239 14.89 18.15 -9.86
N VAL A 240 14.63 17.63 -11.07
CA VAL A 240 13.33 17.78 -11.73
C VAL A 240 12.24 17.06 -10.95
N ALA A 241 12.49 15.85 -10.44
CA ALA A 241 11.53 15.16 -9.57
C ALA A 241 11.16 16.02 -8.35
N LEU A 242 12.15 16.54 -7.61
CA LEU A 242 11.88 17.39 -6.46
C LEU A 242 11.10 18.66 -6.82
N GLN A 243 11.38 19.27 -7.98
CA GLN A 243 10.65 20.43 -8.45
C GLN A 243 9.20 20.08 -8.79
N SER A 244 8.96 19.03 -9.58
CA SER A 244 7.61 18.57 -9.94
C SER A 244 6.78 18.12 -8.74
N TRP A 245 7.41 17.74 -7.62
CA TRP A 245 6.71 17.45 -6.37
C TRP A 245 6.31 18.71 -5.61
N ALA A 246 7.12 19.76 -5.71
CA ALA A 246 6.91 21.02 -5.00
C ALA A 246 5.93 21.97 -5.73
N ASP A 247 5.84 21.84 -7.05
CA ASP A 247 4.91 22.57 -7.92
C ASP A 247 3.45 22.09 -7.78
#